data_AF-A0A7J6Q4C7-F1
#
_entry.id   AF-A0A7J6Q4C7-F1
#
_cell.length_a   1.000
_cell.length_b   1.000
_cell.length_c   1.000
_cell.angle_alpha   90.00
_cell.angle_beta   90.00
_cell.angle_gamma   90.00
#
_symmetry.space_group_name_H-M   'P 1'
#
loop_
_entity.id
_entity.type
_entity.pdbx_description
1 polymer ?
#
loop_
_entity_poly.entity_id
_entity_poly.type
_entity_poly.pdbx_seq_one_letter_code
_entity_poly.pdbx_strand_id
1 'polypeptide(L)'
;MVGLLIVRKIAREFEMKARGRPGRESLDSVIVKALPQLLQLGEKLFPSAQAMDTQAIDMLRVIAKTFHSCIQTSLHESLITDHASCGRWMELFLKCSTMLSVPANKLPADHDQRQQVPLAKLQKWTMRNIHRFIGRFGILDWWRLMRPTRTSLWS
;
A
#
# COMPACT_ATOMS: atom_id res chain seq x y z
N MET A 1 -4.74 -4.96 -17.30
CA MET A 1 -5.49 -5.27 -16.06
C MET A 1 -5.30 -6.70 -15.56
N VAL A 2 -5.30 -7.71 -16.43
CA VAL A 2 -5.26 -9.15 -16.04
C VAL A 2 -4.06 -9.50 -15.15
N GLY A 3 -2.84 -9.05 -15.49
CA GLY A 3 -1.64 -9.33 -14.67
C GLY A 3 -1.74 -8.82 -13.22
N LEU A 4 -2.30 -7.63 -13.01
CA LEU A 4 -2.49 -7.05 -11.67
C LEU A 4 -3.54 -7.82 -10.85
N LEU A 5 -4.59 -8.32 -11.51
CA LEU A 5 -5.60 -9.16 -10.86
C LEU A 5 -5.05 -10.53 -10.47
N ILE A 6 -4.14 -11.10 -11.28
CA ILE A 6 -3.45 -12.35 -10.96
C ILE A 6 -2.56 -12.18 -9.73
N VAL A 7 -1.73 -11.13 -9.69
CA VAL A 7 -0.88 -10.82 -8.51
C VAL A 7 -1.73 -10.61 -7.27
N ARG A 8 -2.87 -9.91 -7.40
CA ARG A 8 -3.83 -9.74 -6.31
C ARG A 8 -4.44 -11.06 -5.85
N LYS A 9 -4.85 -11.93 -6.77
CA LYS A 9 -5.45 -13.24 -6.44
C LYS A 9 -4.44 -14.09 -5.69
N ILE A 10 -3.20 -14.14 -6.17
CA ILE A 10 -2.09 -14.83 -5.50
C ILE A 10 -1.86 -14.24 -4.09
N ALA A 11 -1.73 -12.91 -3.96
CA ALA A 11 -1.54 -12.28 -2.65
C ALA A 11 -2.67 -12.63 -1.66
N ARG A 12 -3.92 -12.72 -2.12
CA ARG A 12 -5.09 -13.01 -1.28
C ARG A 12 -5.24 -14.50 -0.93
N GLU A 13 -4.96 -15.40 -1.86
CA GLU A 13 -5.03 -16.86 -1.61
C GLU A 13 -4.01 -17.29 -0.55
N PHE A 14 -2.87 -16.62 -0.50
CA PHE A 14 -1.86 -16.89 0.51
C PHE A 14 -2.05 -16.07 1.79
N GLU A 15 -2.85 -14.99 1.76
CA GLU A 15 -3.29 -14.27 2.97
C GLU A 15 -4.11 -15.15 3.91
N MET A 16 -4.87 -16.09 3.35
CA MET A 16 -5.66 -17.04 4.13
C MET A 16 -4.85 -18.24 4.64
N LYS A 17 -3.57 -18.37 4.25
CA LYS A 17 -2.70 -19.47 4.70
C LYS A 17 -1.87 -19.01 5.91
N ALA A 18 -1.97 -19.74 7.01
CA ALA A 18 -1.25 -19.46 8.27
C ALA A 18 0.28 -19.37 8.07
N ARG A 19 0.93 -18.59 8.93
CA ARG A 19 2.40 -18.42 8.96
C ARG A 19 3.07 -19.79 9.13
N GLY A 20 4.02 -20.14 8.25
CA GLY A 20 4.84 -21.36 8.37
C GLY A 20 4.45 -22.53 7.46
N ARG A 21 3.49 -22.37 6.54
CA ARG A 21 3.16 -23.42 5.55
C ARG A 21 4.16 -23.47 4.38
N PRO A 22 4.39 -24.66 3.79
CA PRO A 22 5.20 -24.81 2.57
C PRO A 22 4.67 -23.94 1.43
N GLY A 23 5.57 -23.30 0.67
CA GLY A 23 5.25 -22.42 -0.46
C GLY A 23 5.17 -20.93 -0.13
N ARG A 24 5.39 -20.51 1.13
CA ARG A 24 5.45 -19.09 1.51
C ARG A 24 6.72 -18.39 1.01
N GLU A 25 7.86 -19.06 1.00
CA GLU A 25 9.13 -18.53 0.51
C GLU A 25 9.07 -18.13 -0.97
N SER A 26 8.39 -18.95 -1.79
CA SER A 26 8.14 -18.64 -3.19
C SER A 26 7.31 -17.37 -3.35
N LEU A 27 6.31 -17.16 -2.50
CA LEU A 27 5.50 -15.94 -2.51
C LEU A 27 6.32 -14.72 -2.08
N ASP A 28 7.13 -14.84 -1.02
CA ASP A 28 7.97 -13.76 -0.55
C ASP A 28 8.93 -13.30 -1.66
N SER A 29 9.51 -14.25 -2.41
CA SER A 29 10.35 -13.94 -3.58
C SER A 29 9.60 -13.19 -4.70
N VAL A 30 8.32 -13.50 -4.92
CA VAL A 30 7.46 -12.82 -5.91
C VAL A 30 7.09 -11.43 -5.42
N ILE A 31 6.74 -11.27 -4.14
CA ILE A 31 6.36 -9.98 -3.54
C ILE A 31 7.53 -9.00 -3.58
N VAL A 32 8.74 -9.45 -3.23
CA VAL A 32 9.95 -8.62 -3.25
C VAL A 32 10.22 -8.07 -4.65
N LYS A 33 9.97 -8.85 -5.70
CA LYS A 33 10.12 -8.41 -7.10
C LYS A 33 8.95 -7.55 -7.59
N ALA A 34 7.72 -7.89 -7.19
CA ALA A 34 6.52 -7.24 -7.70
C ALA A 34 6.28 -5.86 -7.09
N LEU A 35 6.56 -5.65 -5.79
CA LEU A 35 6.22 -4.39 -5.13
C LEU A 35 6.93 -3.16 -5.72
N PRO A 36 8.24 -3.18 -6.03
CA PRO A 36 8.89 -2.06 -6.70
C PRO A 36 8.24 -1.72 -8.05
N GLN A 37 7.83 -2.74 -8.81
CA GLN A 37 7.17 -2.57 -10.11
C GLN A 37 5.75 -2.00 -9.95
N LEU A 38 5.02 -2.44 -8.92
CA LEU A 38 3.70 -1.90 -8.59
C LEU A 38 3.77 -0.44 -8.13
N LEU A 39 4.81 -0.06 -7.38
CA LEU A 39 5.05 1.33 -6.99
C LEU A 39 5.28 2.20 -8.22
N GLN A 40 6.21 1.82 -9.10
CA GLN A 40 6.50 2.54 -10.33
C GLN A 40 5.26 2.66 -11.22
N LEU A 41 4.47 1.59 -11.33
CA LEU A 41 3.22 1.61 -12.08
C LEU A 41 2.22 2.59 -11.44
N GLY A 42 2.10 2.59 -10.11
CA GLY A 42 1.22 3.50 -9.38
C GLY A 42 1.61 4.96 -9.58
N GLU A 43 2.89 5.30 -9.48
CA GLU A 43 3.40 6.64 -9.75
C GLU A 43 3.11 7.10 -11.19
N LYS A 44 3.23 6.19 -12.17
CA LYS A 44 2.90 6.49 -13.58
C LYS A 44 1.40 6.64 -13.83
N LEU A 45 0.55 5.94 -13.08
CA LEU A 45 -0.92 6.02 -13.19
C LEU A 45 -1.49 7.26 -12.51
N PHE A 46 -0.78 7.84 -11.55
CA PHE A 46 -1.27 8.96 -10.75
C PHE A 46 -1.71 10.18 -11.58
N PRO A 47 -0.95 10.66 -12.58
CA PRO A 47 -1.37 11.79 -13.41
C PRO A 47 -2.68 11.53 -14.17
N SER A 48 -2.87 10.32 -14.72
CA SER A 48 -4.12 9.94 -15.38
C SER A 48 -5.29 9.87 -14.39
N ALA A 49 -5.05 9.37 -13.18
CA ALA A 49 -6.05 9.37 -12.12
C ALA A 49 -6.40 10.80 -11.66
N GLN A 50 -5.43 11.73 -11.67
CA GLN A 50 -5.66 13.16 -11.39
C GLN A 50 -6.55 13.82 -12.45
N ALA A 51 -6.44 13.39 -13.70
CA ALA A 51 -7.36 13.76 -14.78
C ALA A 51 -8.75 13.08 -14.68
N MET A 52 -9.03 12.36 -13.58
CA MET A 52 -10.26 11.60 -13.33
C MET A 52 -10.52 10.46 -14.32
N ASP A 53 -9.46 9.85 -14.86
CA ASP A 53 -9.57 8.60 -15.61
C ASP A 53 -9.99 7.46 -14.68
N THR A 54 -11.17 6.89 -14.93
CA THR A 54 -11.77 5.83 -14.09
C THR A 54 -10.97 4.55 -14.11
N GLN A 55 -10.35 4.19 -15.24
CA GLN A 55 -9.52 3.01 -15.38
C GLN A 55 -8.23 3.17 -14.55
N ALA A 56 -7.60 4.35 -14.59
CA ALA A 56 -6.42 4.64 -13.79
C ALA A 56 -6.73 4.59 -12.28
N ILE A 57 -7.86 5.17 -11.86
CA ILE A 57 -8.34 5.12 -10.46
C ILE A 57 -8.57 3.66 -10.02
N ASP A 58 -9.22 2.84 -10.85
CA ASP A 58 -9.47 1.45 -10.52
C ASP A 58 -8.18 0.63 -10.46
N MET A 59 -7.21 0.87 -11.35
CA MET A 59 -5.89 0.24 -11.31
C MET A 59 -5.13 0.61 -10.04
N LEU A 60 -5.09 1.89 -9.67
CA LEU A 60 -4.51 2.37 -8.40
C LEU A 60 -5.19 1.72 -7.19
N ARG A 61 -6.51 1.54 -7.23
CA ARG A 61 -7.24 0.88 -6.15
C ARG A 61 -6.83 -0.58 -6.02
N VAL A 62 -6.64 -1.27 -7.14
CA VAL A 62 -6.15 -2.66 -7.12
C VAL A 62 -4.73 -2.71 -6.58
N ILE A 63 -3.83 -1.79 -6.98
CA ILE A 63 -2.47 -1.66 -6.41
C ILE A 63 -2.53 -1.46 -4.89
N ALA A 64 -3.33 -0.50 -4.41
CA ALA A 64 -3.47 -0.22 -2.98
C ALA A 64 -3.95 -1.45 -2.19
N LYS A 65 -4.88 -2.23 -2.74
CA LYS A 65 -5.33 -3.47 -2.10
C LYS A 65 -4.28 -4.58 -2.16
N THR A 66 -3.51 -4.69 -3.24
CA THR A 66 -2.41 -5.66 -3.34
C THR A 66 -1.34 -5.35 -2.30
N PHE A 67 -0.95 -4.08 -2.18
CA PHE A 67 -0.08 -3.61 -1.10
C PHE A 67 -0.64 -3.99 0.28
N HIS A 68 -1.94 -3.76 0.51
CA HIS A 68 -2.58 -4.13 1.77
C HIS A 68 -2.40 -5.61 2.14
N SER A 69 -2.68 -6.52 1.20
CA SER A 69 -2.51 -7.96 1.41
C SER A 69 -1.04 -8.33 1.68
N CYS A 70 -0.08 -7.70 0.98
CA CYS A 70 1.34 -7.87 1.26
C CYS A 70 1.69 -7.45 2.69
N ILE A 71 1.24 -6.27 3.15
CA ILE A 71 1.56 -5.78 4.49
C ILE A 71 0.82 -6.50 5.62
N GLN A 72 -0.30 -7.14 5.32
CA GLN A 72 -1.10 -7.89 6.28
C GLN A 72 -0.46 -9.23 6.65
N THR A 73 0.10 -9.93 5.67
CA THR A 73 0.51 -11.34 5.76
C THR A 73 1.94 -11.49 6.25
N SER A 74 2.86 -10.78 5.60
CA SER A 74 4.28 -10.76 5.90
C SER A 74 4.79 -9.49 5.25
N LEU A 75 5.05 -8.45 6.05
CA LEU A 75 5.96 -7.46 5.52
C LEU A 75 7.33 -8.11 5.60
N HIS A 76 7.87 -8.51 4.44
CA HIS A 76 9.25 -8.93 4.38
C HIS A 76 10.07 -7.77 4.97
N GLU A 77 10.93 -8.07 5.93
CA GLU A 77 11.71 -7.06 6.67
C GLU A 77 12.41 -6.10 5.70
N SER A 78 12.79 -6.62 4.51
CA SER A 78 13.39 -5.88 3.40
C SER A 78 12.60 -4.67 2.89
N LEU A 79 11.27 -4.64 2.99
CA LEU A 79 10.49 -3.45 2.60
C LEU A 79 10.57 -2.34 3.64
N ILE A 80 10.76 -2.67 4.93
CA ILE A 80 11.00 -1.69 6.00
C ILE A 80 12.44 -1.22 5.97
N THR A 81 13.38 -2.12 5.68
CA THR A 81 14.81 -1.79 5.71
C THR A 81 15.17 -0.76 4.63
N ASP A 82 14.47 -0.73 3.50
CA ASP A 82 14.60 0.32 2.50
C ASP A 82 13.65 1.49 2.80
N HIS A 83 14.10 2.39 3.68
CA HIS A 83 13.38 3.61 4.03
C HIS A 83 12.95 4.44 2.81
N ALA A 84 13.73 4.40 1.71
CA ALA A 84 13.41 5.14 0.49
C ALA A 84 12.17 4.56 -0.22
N SER A 85 12.07 3.22 -0.32
CA SER A 85 10.87 2.56 -0.86
C SER A 85 9.63 2.81 0.02
N CYS A 86 9.78 2.78 1.35
CA CYS A 86 8.68 3.08 2.26
C CYS A 86 8.15 4.51 2.11
N GLY A 87 9.05 5.50 2.05
CA GLY A 87 8.67 6.90 1.86
C GLY A 87 7.85 7.11 0.59
N ARG A 88 8.28 6.52 -0.53
CA ARG A 88 7.58 6.62 -1.82
C ARG A 88 6.19 5.98 -1.82
N TRP A 89 6.02 4.82 -1.17
CA TRP A 89 4.69 4.22 -1.01
C TRP A 89 3.74 5.12 -0.21
N MET A 90 4.22 5.69 0.89
CA MET A 90 3.42 6.59 1.71
C MET A 90 3.10 7.88 0.96
N GLU A 91 4.06 8.43 0.22
CA GLU A 91 3.86 9.61 -0.62
C GLU A 91 2.80 9.36 -1.69
N LEU A 92 2.87 8.23 -2.42
CA LEU A 92 1.86 7.86 -3.42
C LEU A 92 0.46 7.75 -2.79
N PHE A 93 0.35 7.08 -1.63
CA PHE A 93 -0.95 6.93 -0.96
C PHE A 93 -1.50 8.24 -0.41
N LEU A 94 -0.63 9.13 0.08
CA LEU A 94 -1.01 10.47 0.52
C LEU A 94 -1.50 11.29 -0.68
N LYS A 95 -0.77 11.30 -1.80
CA LYS A 95 -1.21 11.96 -3.04
C LYS A 95 -2.58 11.45 -3.49
N CYS A 96 -2.79 10.13 -3.45
CA CYS A 96 -4.09 9.53 -3.80
C CYS A 96 -5.21 9.93 -2.83
N SER A 97 -4.93 10.13 -1.53
CA SER A 97 -5.94 10.49 -0.55
C SER A 97 -6.26 11.97 -0.50
N THR A 98 -5.29 12.85 -0.73
CA THR A 98 -5.42 14.30 -0.53
C THR A 98 -5.50 15.12 -1.80
N MET A 99 -4.79 14.71 -2.87
CA MET A 99 -4.67 15.52 -4.09
C MET A 99 -5.70 15.15 -5.16
N LEU A 100 -6.28 13.95 -5.09
CA LEU A 100 -7.37 13.57 -5.97
C LEU A 100 -8.69 14.12 -5.42
N SER A 101 -9.33 15.00 -6.18
CA SER A 101 -10.66 15.53 -5.87
C SER A 101 -11.58 15.35 -7.07
N VAL A 102 -12.86 15.03 -6.81
CA VAL A 102 -13.88 15.07 -7.86
C VAL A 102 -14.13 16.55 -8.18
N PRO A 103 -13.99 16.99 -9.44
CA PRO A 103 -14.35 18.34 -9.83
C PRO A 103 -15.79 18.67 -9.41
N ALA A 104 -16.04 19.89 -8.92
CA ALA A 104 -17.35 20.29 -8.36
C ALA A 104 -18.53 20.03 -9.33
N ASN A 105 -18.28 20.16 -10.64
CA ASN A 105 -19.26 19.90 -11.70
C ASN A 105 -19.52 18.41 -12.00
N LYS A 106 -18.71 17.50 -11.45
CA LYS A 106 -18.83 16.04 -11.58
C LYS A 106 -19.26 15.37 -10.28
N LEU A 107 -19.49 16.13 -9.21
CA LEU A 107 -20.06 15.57 -7.99
C LEU A 107 -21.53 15.23 -8.23
N PRO A 108 -21.95 13.97 -8.01
CA PRO A 108 -23.37 13.63 -8.02
C PRO A 108 -24.14 14.52 -7.04
N ALA A 109 -25.34 14.98 -7.43
CA ALA A 109 -26.19 15.76 -6.54
C ALA A 109 -26.65 14.92 -5.32
N ASP A 110 -26.86 13.63 -5.55
CA ASP A 110 -27.26 12.65 -4.55
C ASP A 110 -26.09 12.17 -3.67
N HIS A 111 -26.30 12.17 -2.37
CA HIS A 111 -25.33 11.77 -1.35
C HIS A 111 -24.95 10.29 -1.45
N ASP A 112 -25.88 9.40 -1.80
CA ASP A 112 -25.61 7.97 -1.90
C ASP A 112 -24.77 7.63 -3.14
N GLN A 113 -24.95 8.39 -4.22
CA GLN A 113 -24.13 8.25 -5.43
C GLN A 113 -22.70 8.77 -5.22
N ARG A 114 -22.49 9.77 -4.36
CA ARG A 114 -21.14 10.24 -3.98
C ARG A 114 -20.31 9.14 -3.30
N GLN A 115 -20.94 8.27 -2.51
CA GLN A 115 -20.25 7.14 -1.87
C GLN A 115 -19.81 6.05 -2.85
N GLN A 116 -20.43 6.00 -4.04
CA GLN A 116 -20.10 4.99 -5.04
C GLN A 116 -18.93 5.38 -5.94
N VAL A 117 -18.47 6.63 -5.88
CA VAL A 117 -17.39 7.16 -6.73
C VAL A 117 -16.14 6.28 -6.56
N PRO A 118 -15.57 5.73 -7.65
CA PRO A 118 -14.36 4.90 -7.61
C PRO A 118 -13.21 5.53 -6.82
N LEU A 119 -13.11 6.86 -6.88
CA LEU A 119 -12.14 7.65 -6.13
C LEU A 119 -12.30 7.51 -4.60
N ALA A 120 -13.52 7.60 -4.07
CA ALA A 120 -13.76 7.46 -2.62
C ALA A 120 -13.31 6.07 -2.12
N LYS A 121 -13.50 5.04 -2.94
CA LYS A 121 -13.01 3.69 -2.65
C LYS A 121 -11.47 3.65 -2.65
N LEU A 122 -10.81 4.28 -3.62
CA LEU A 122 -9.34 4.39 -3.65
C LEU A 122 -8.82 5.10 -2.39
N GLN A 123 -9.35 6.29 -2.08
CA GLN A 123 -8.95 7.09 -0.92
C GLN A 123 -9.11 6.32 0.41
N LYS A 124 -10.21 5.57 0.57
CA LYS A 124 -10.41 4.69 1.73
C LYS A 124 -9.30 3.63 1.86
N TRP A 125 -8.91 3.02 0.76
CA TRP A 125 -7.86 1.99 0.76
C TRP A 125 -6.48 2.57 1.02
N THR A 126 -6.15 3.73 0.43
CA THR A 126 -4.86 4.38 0.66
C THR A 126 -4.74 4.86 2.10
N MET A 127 -5.79 5.46 2.68
CA MET A 127 -5.79 5.87 4.08
C MET A 127 -5.67 4.68 5.04
N ARG A 128 -6.38 3.58 4.75
CA ARG A 128 -6.25 2.33 5.52
C ARG A 128 -4.82 1.80 5.51
N ASN A 129 -4.12 1.88 4.38
CA ASN A 129 -2.72 1.46 4.29
C ASN A 129 -1.80 2.37 5.11
N ILE A 130 -1.97 3.69 5.03
CA ILE A 130 -1.21 4.66 5.81
C ILE A 130 -1.37 4.39 7.31
N HIS A 131 -2.61 4.29 7.80
CA HIS A 131 -2.88 4.03 9.23
C HIS A 131 -2.24 2.72 9.70
N ARG A 132 -2.37 1.66 8.91
CA ARG A 132 -1.78 0.35 9.24
C ARG A 132 -0.25 0.41 9.24
N PHE A 133 0.33 1.15 8.29
CA PHE A 133 1.76 1.34 8.21
C PHE A 133 2.30 2.08 9.43
N ILE A 134 1.69 3.20 9.81
CA ILE A 134 2.04 3.96 11.02
C ILE A 134 1.87 3.10 12.28
N GLY A 135 0.73 2.43 12.45
CA GLY A 135 0.46 1.61 13.64
C GLY A 135 1.40 0.40 13.78
N ARG A 136 1.96 -0.10 12.67
CA ARG A 136 2.87 -1.26 12.69
C ARG A 136 4.34 -0.89 12.71
N PHE A 137 4.74 0.21 12.07
CA PHE A 137 6.15 0.57 11.86
C PHE A 137 6.54 1.92 12.44
N GLY A 138 5.59 2.84 12.62
CA GLY A 138 5.85 4.13 13.26
C GLY A 138 6.37 3.99 14.69
N ILE A 139 6.07 2.88 15.37
CA ILE A 139 6.60 2.56 16.70
C ILE A 139 7.94 1.79 16.65
N LEU A 140 8.22 1.03 15.59
CA LEU A 140 9.41 0.18 15.52
C LEU A 140 10.72 0.97 15.43
N ASP A 141 10.71 2.13 14.77
CA ASP A 141 11.88 3.03 14.73
C ASP A 141 12.10 3.77 16.06
N TRP A 142 11.03 4.13 16.78
CA TRP A 142 11.15 4.78 18.07
C TRP A 142 11.83 3.90 19.12
N TRP A 143 11.49 2.60 19.20
CA TRP A 143 12.16 1.67 20.12
C TRP A 143 13.57 1.24 19.69
N ARG A 144 13.88 1.23 18.38
CA ARG A 144 15.25 1.00 17.89
C ARG A 144 16.17 2.20 18.12
N LEU A 145 15.65 3.42 17.94
CA LEU A 145 16.39 4.67 18.15
C LEU A 145 16.51 5.05 19.65
N MET A 146 15.52 4.70 20.48
CA MET A 146 15.53 4.97 21.92
C MET A 146 16.14 3.84 22.77
N ARG A 147 16.72 2.79 22.19
CA ARG A 147 17.52 1.84 22.99
C ARG A 147 18.80 2.56 23.41
N PRO A 148 19.03 2.82 24.71
CA PRO A 148 20.34 3.26 25.14
C PRO A 148 21.32 2.17 24.74
N THR A 149 22.40 2.53 24.05
CA THR A 149 23.57 1.65 23.99
C THR A 149 23.90 1.30 25.43
N ARG A 150 23.75 0.03 25.79
CA ARG A 150 24.23 -0.49 27.08
C ARG A 150 25.75 -0.42 26.99
N THR A 151 26.32 0.75 27.21
CA THR A 151 27.73 0.89 27.54
C THR A 151 27.91 0.13 28.84
N SER A 152 28.61 -1.00 28.77
CA SER A 152 29.00 -1.77 29.93
C SER A 152 29.95 -0.91 30.76
N LEU A 153 29.41 -0.20 31.75
CA LEU A 153 30.17 0.48 32.79
C LEU A 153 30.58 -0.56 33.85
N TRP A 154 31.41 -1.52 33.46
CA TRP A 154 32.21 -2.35 34.37
C TRP A 154 33.47 -2.79 33.62
N SER A 155 34.50 -1.96 33.71
CA SER A 155 35.90 -2.28 33.42
C SER A 155 36.76 -1.43 34.34
#